data_AF-A0A2P0HG47-F1
#
_entry.id   AF-A0A2P0HG47-F1
#
_cell.length_a   1.000
_cell.length_b   1.000
_cell.length_c   1.000
_cell.angle_alpha   90.00
_cell.angle_beta   90.00
_cell.angle_gamma   90.00
#
_symmetry.space_group_name_H-M   'P 1'
#
loop_
_entity.id
_entity.type
_entity.pdbx_description
1 polymer ?
#
loop_
_entity_poly.entity_id
_entity_poly.type
_entity_poly.pdbx_seq_one_letter_code
_entity_poly.pdbx_strand_id
1 'polypeptide(L)'
;MKKTVASLAVMAALLPTFSVYAEGKEQVRKSATTFNVISDIQGDLGDFDHVLKDMNKVTPLSRALIMNGDITPTGQQSQYDDVKRVLNKNKHPENVWSTVGNHEFYAGKWTADGKLSQSTWPNGVTEETLFNRYLQFSGQEKVYHKKELDGYPLLFLGTEKYMKYHDSKMWDEVYMSDEQLGWLKQNLEEYS
;
A
#
# COMPACT_ATOMS: atom_id res chain seq x y z
N MET A 1 -36.91 75.43 -44.64
CA MET A 1 -35.55 75.51 -44.06
C MET A 1 -34.83 74.21 -44.33
N LYS A 2 -33.82 74.22 -45.20
CA LYS A 2 -32.93 73.08 -45.45
C LYS A 2 -31.92 72.98 -44.30
N LYS A 3 -31.72 71.78 -43.74
CA LYS A 3 -30.49 71.44 -43.04
C LYS A 3 -30.06 70.03 -43.44
N THR A 4 -28.99 70.02 -44.23
CA THR A 4 -28.04 68.94 -44.47
C THR A 4 -27.30 68.55 -43.17
N VAL A 5 -26.46 67.50 -43.27
CA VAL A 5 -25.33 67.07 -42.41
C VAL A 5 -25.59 65.66 -41.86
N ALA A 6 -24.68 64.68 -41.90
CA ALA A 6 -23.47 64.42 -42.67
C ALA A 6 -23.12 62.95 -42.36
N SER A 7 -22.62 62.21 -43.35
CA SER A 7 -22.10 60.86 -43.15
C SER A 7 -20.82 60.89 -42.30
N LEU A 8 -20.78 60.14 -41.20
CA LEU A 8 -19.53 59.79 -40.53
C LEU A 8 -18.98 58.50 -41.15
N ALA A 9 -17.81 58.61 -41.77
CA ALA A 9 -16.97 57.48 -42.11
C ALA A 9 -16.29 56.95 -40.83
N VAL A 10 -16.46 55.67 -40.52
CA VAL A 10 -15.68 54.99 -39.48
C VAL A 10 -14.48 54.34 -40.16
N MET A 11 -13.28 54.83 -39.83
CA MET A 11 -12.01 54.18 -40.17
C MET A 11 -11.94 52.82 -39.48
N ALA A 12 -11.84 51.74 -40.26
CA ALA A 12 -11.47 50.43 -39.75
C ALA A 12 -9.95 50.40 -39.53
N ALA A 13 -9.53 50.41 -38.27
CA ALA A 13 -8.15 50.10 -37.91
C ALA A 13 -7.94 48.58 -38.02
N LEU A 14 -7.17 48.14 -39.02
CA LEU A 14 -6.67 46.78 -39.12
C LEU A 14 -5.59 46.58 -38.05
N LEU A 15 -5.94 45.90 -36.96
CA LEU A 15 -4.95 45.37 -36.02
C LEU A 15 -4.34 44.08 -36.60
N PRO A 16 -3.01 43.91 -36.57
CA PRO A 16 -2.38 42.68 -37.02
C PRO A 16 -2.75 41.54 -36.05
N THR A 17 -3.42 40.52 -36.56
CA THR A 17 -3.62 39.26 -35.85
C THR A 17 -2.30 38.51 -35.82
N PHE A 18 -1.57 38.60 -34.71
CA PHE A 18 -0.49 37.66 -34.42
C PHE A 18 -1.12 36.33 -34.01
N SER A 19 -1.21 35.40 -34.95
CA SER A 19 -1.49 34.00 -34.64
C SER A 19 -0.21 33.38 -34.09
N VAL A 20 -0.09 33.38 -32.75
CA VAL A 20 0.94 32.59 -32.08
C VAL A 20 0.44 31.16 -32.07
N TYR A 21 0.92 30.35 -33.02
CA TYR A 21 0.90 28.90 -32.90
C TYR A 21 1.84 28.53 -31.75
N ALA A 22 1.31 28.53 -30.54
CA ALA A 22 1.94 27.83 -29.43
C ALA A 22 1.64 26.34 -29.66
N GLU A 23 2.57 25.63 -30.30
CA GLU A 23 2.72 24.19 -30.11
C GLU A 23 3.18 23.96 -28.66
N GLY A 24 2.26 24.17 -27.72
CA GLY A 24 2.38 23.59 -26.41
C GLY A 24 2.28 22.10 -26.60
N LYS A 25 3.39 21.37 -26.48
CA LYS A 25 3.33 19.97 -26.07
C LYS A 25 2.60 19.99 -24.74
N GLU A 26 1.30 19.74 -24.78
CA GLU A 26 0.52 19.43 -23.59
C GLU A 26 1.13 18.15 -23.04
N GLN A 27 2.09 18.32 -22.14
CA GLN A 27 2.67 17.25 -21.39
C GLN A 27 1.50 16.72 -20.57
N VAL A 28 0.84 15.68 -21.07
CA VAL A 28 -0.25 14.99 -20.39
C VAL A 28 0.28 14.70 -18.99
N ARG A 29 -0.13 15.51 -18.01
CA ARG A 29 0.24 15.26 -16.63
C ARG A 29 -0.37 13.91 -16.33
N LYS A 30 0.50 12.90 -16.18
CA LYS A 30 0.11 11.58 -15.68
C LYS A 30 -0.80 11.83 -14.49
N SER A 31 -2.05 11.36 -14.56
CA SER A 31 -3.01 11.55 -13.48
C SER A 31 -2.34 11.17 -12.17
N ALA A 32 -2.46 12.02 -11.14
CA ALA A 32 -1.92 11.69 -9.83
C ALA A 32 -2.55 10.37 -9.37
N THR A 33 -1.74 9.35 -9.10
CA THR A 33 -2.23 8.12 -8.49
C THR A 33 -2.44 8.38 -7.00
N THR A 34 -3.47 7.78 -6.41
CA THR A 34 -3.73 7.85 -4.97
C THR A 34 -3.90 6.43 -4.46
N PHE A 35 -3.24 6.13 -3.35
CA PHE A 35 -3.41 4.88 -2.61
C PHE A 35 -3.44 5.20 -1.12
N ASN A 36 -4.08 4.32 -0.36
CA ASN A 36 -4.14 4.41 1.09
C ASN A 36 -3.11 3.46 1.70
N VAL A 37 -2.50 3.88 2.80
CA VAL A 37 -1.60 3.04 3.60
C VAL A 37 -2.10 3.03 5.04
N ILE A 38 -2.20 1.84 5.61
CA ILE A 38 -2.47 1.60 7.04
C ILE A 38 -1.42 0.62 7.56
N SER A 39 -1.32 0.50 8.87
CA SER A 39 -0.39 -0.39 9.56
C SER A 39 -0.98 -0.81 10.90
N ASP A 40 -0.42 -1.84 11.52
CA ASP A 40 -0.66 -2.17 12.93
C ASP A 40 -2.15 -2.35 13.28
N ILE A 41 -2.88 -3.09 12.45
CA ILE A 41 -4.29 -3.44 12.74
C ILE A 41 -4.34 -4.22 14.05
N GLN A 42 -3.42 -5.19 14.25
CA GLN A 42 -3.20 -5.94 15.49
C GLN A 42 -4.47 -6.39 16.25
N GLY A 43 -5.56 -6.68 15.52
CA GLY A 43 -6.83 -7.14 16.08
C GLY A 43 -7.82 -6.04 16.47
N ASP A 44 -7.52 -4.76 16.26
CA ASP A 44 -8.50 -3.68 16.37
C ASP A 44 -9.39 -3.63 15.11
N LEU A 45 -10.27 -4.62 15.02
CA LEU A 45 -11.19 -4.79 13.91
C LEU A 45 -12.26 -3.69 13.86
N GLY A 46 -12.53 -3.03 14.98
CA GLY A 46 -13.48 -1.93 15.07
C GLY A 46 -12.92 -0.67 14.40
N ASP A 47 -11.68 -0.33 14.74
CA ASP A 47 -11.00 0.81 14.12
C ASP A 47 -10.64 0.53 12.66
N PHE A 48 -10.29 -0.71 12.31
CA PHE A 48 -10.11 -1.09 10.91
C PHE A 48 -11.39 -0.91 10.08
N ASP A 49 -12.56 -1.35 10.57
CA ASP A 49 -13.86 -1.12 9.93
C ASP A 49 -14.18 0.39 9.79
N HIS A 50 -13.90 1.19 10.82
CA HIS A 50 -14.07 2.64 10.76
C HIS A 50 -13.17 3.31 9.71
N VAL A 51 -11.87 3.00 9.72
CA VAL A 51 -10.91 3.56 8.77
C VAL A 51 -11.27 3.23 7.33
N LEU A 52 -11.70 2.00 7.03
CA LEU A 52 -12.15 1.63 5.68
C LEU A 52 -13.34 2.49 5.21
N LYS A 53 -14.30 2.75 6.10
CA LYS A 53 -15.45 3.62 5.79
C LYS A 53 -15.02 5.07 5.55
N ASP A 54 -14.08 5.57 6.33
CA ASP A 54 -13.59 6.94 6.16
C ASP A 54 -12.75 7.10 4.90
N MET A 55 -11.92 6.12 4.56
CA MET A 55 -11.22 6.06 3.27
C MET A 55 -12.20 6.10 2.09
N ASN A 56 -13.31 5.37 2.16
CA ASN A 56 -14.32 5.41 1.11
C ASN A 56 -15.03 6.79 1.00
N LYS A 57 -14.99 7.64 2.03
CA LYS A 57 -15.52 9.02 1.97
C LYS A 57 -14.46 10.02 1.51
N VAL A 58 -13.23 9.92 2.02
CA VAL A 58 -12.17 10.92 1.85
C VAL A 58 -11.33 10.64 0.60
N THR A 59 -11.03 9.38 0.31
CA THR A 59 -10.24 8.94 -0.85
C THR A 59 -11.01 7.92 -1.69
N PRO A 60 -12.24 8.25 -2.17
CA PRO A 60 -13.11 7.30 -2.88
C PRO A 60 -12.54 6.77 -4.20
N LEU A 61 -11.54 7.45 -4.75
CA LEU A 61 -10.83 7.09 -5.99
C LEU A 61 -9.45 6.46 -5.71
N SER A 62 -9.14 6.14 -4.47
CA SER A 62 -7.92 5.41 -4.11
C SER A 62 -7.87 4.10 -4.89
N ARG A 63 -6.72 3.83 -5.52
CA ARG A 63 -6.53 2.70 -6.43
C ARG A 63 -5.92 1.48 -5.74
N ALA A 64 -5.38 1.66 -4.53
CA ALA A 64 -4.89 0.57 -3.70
C ALA A 64 -5.05 0.86 -2.20
N LEU A 65 -5.16 -0.20 -1.41
CA LEU A 65 -4.96 -0.21 0.03
C LEU A 65 -3.73 -1.05 0.35
N ILE A 66 -2.80 -0.48 1.12
CA ILE A 66 -1.59 -1.16 1.59
C ILE A 66 -1.69 -1.34 3.10
N MET A 67 -1.57 -2.58 3.57
CA MET A 67 -1.45 -2.93 4.99
C MET A 67 0.02 -3.20 5.31
N ASN A 68 0.70 -2.23 5.91
CA ASN A 68 2.15 -2.21 6.08
C ASN A 68 2.64 -2.94 7.34
N GLY A 69 2.31 -4.22 7.46
CA GLY A 69 2.77 -5.07 8.58
C GLY A 69 1.83 -5.02 9.78
N ASP A 70 2.05 -5.96 10.70
CA ASP A 70 1.31 -6.11 11.96
C ASP A 70 -0.21 -6.11 11.75
N ILE A 71 -0.62 -6.89 10.75
CA ILE A 71 -2.01 -7.09 10.35
C ILE A 71 -2.77 -7.84 11.44
N THR A 72 -2.10 -8.80 12.07
CA THR A 72 -2.67 -9.66 13.10
C THR A 72 -2.01 -9.41 14.45
N PRO A 73 -2.69 -9.70 15.58
CA PRO A 73 -2.02 -9.61 16.88
C PRO A 73 -0.95 -10.67 17.08
N THR A 74 -1.09 -11.87 16.47
CA THR A 74 -0.19 -12.99 16.74
C THR A 74 0.15 -13.88 15.53
N GLY A 75 -0.36 -13.64 14.33
CA GLY A 75 -0.11 -14.51 13.17
C GLY A 75 -0.90 -15.82 13.19
N GLN A 76 -2.00 -15.88 13.93
CA GLN A 76 -2.91 -17.02 13.90
C GLN A 76 -3.80 -16.96 12.66
N GLN A 77 -4.09 -18.12 12.04
CA GLN A 77 -4.90 -18.17 10.82
C GLN A 77 -6.27 -17.48 11.00
N SER A 78 -6.93 -17.71 12.14
CA SER A 78 -8.22 -17.09 12.42
C SER A 78 -8.15 -15.56 12.42
N GLN A 79 -7.02 -14.95 12.84
CA GLN A 79 -6.87 -13.49 12.87
C GLN A 79 -6.79 -12.90 11.46
N TYR A 80 -6.13 -13.60 10.53
CA TYR A 80 -6.17 -13.23 9.12
C TYR A 80 -7.58 -13.37 8.54
N ASP A 81 -8.29 -14.43 8.90
CA ASP A 81 -9.68 -14.63 8.47
C ASP A 81 -10.58 -13.51 8.99
N ASP A 82 -10.35 -13.04 10.23
CA ASP A 82 -11.07 -11.93 10.83
C ASP A 82 -10.84 -10.61 10.07
N VAL A 83 -9.58 -10.31 9.74
CA VAL A 83 -9.22 -9.14 8.91
C VAL A 83 -9.88 -9.23 7.53
N LYS A 84 -9.83 -10.40 6.87
CA LYS A 84 -10.49 -10.63 5.58
C LYS A 84 -12.01 -10.40 5.67
N ARG A 85 -12.66 -10.81 6.76
CA ARG A 85 -14.10 -10.57 6.95
C ARG A 85 -14.42 -9.09 7.07
N VAL A 86 -13.64 -8.32 7.81
CA VAL A 86 -13.83 -6.85 7.92
C VAL A 86 -13.58 -6.17 6.59
N LEU A 87 -12.51 -6.55 5.89
CA LEU A 87 -12.18 -6.03 4.56
C LEU A 87 -13.35 -6.29 3.59
N ASN A 88 -13.80 -7.54 3.44
CA ASN A 88 -14.87 -7.93 2.51
C ASN A 88 -16.25 -7.31 2.83
N LYS A 89 -16.49 -6.88 4.06
CA LYS A 89 -17.72 -6.20 4.48
C LYS A 89 -17.75 -4.73 4.04
N ASN A 90 -16.59 -4.12 3.80
CA ASN A 90 -16.46 -2.70 3.51
C ASN A 90 -16.09 -2.46 2.05
N LYS A 91 -16.41 -1.28 1.53
CA LYS A 91 -15.90 -0.87 0.22
C LYS A 91 -14.43 -0.50 0.36
N HIS A 92 -13.58 -1.11 -0.45
CA HIS A 92 -12.15 -0.84 -0.54
C HIS A 92 -11.70 -0.83 -2.01
N PRO A 93 -10.51 -0.30 -2.33
CA PRO A 93 -9.93 -0.41 -3.67
C PRO A 93 -9.75 -1.88 -4.09
N GLU A 94 -9.74 -2.14 -5.40
CA GLU A 94 -9.52 -3.48 -5.95
C GLU A 94 -8.15 -4.05 -5.54
N ASN A 95 -7.12 -3.21 -5.58
CA ASN A 95 -5.79 -3.62 -5.16
C ASN A 95 -5.68 -3.55 -3.63
N VAL A 96 -5.51 -4.69 -2.98
CA VAL A 96 -5.18 -4.78 -1.55
C VAL A 96 -3.89 -5.56 -1.42
N TRP A 97 -2.85 -4.89 -0.91
CA TRP A 97 -1.50 -5.44 -0.78
C TRP A 97 -0.99 -5.29 0.65
N SER A 98 0.03 -6.04 1.00
CA SER A 98 0.57 -6.01 2.36
C SER A 98 2.06 -6.31 2.44
N THR A 99 2.67 -5.87 3.52
CA THR A 99 3.96 -6.36 4.02
C THR A 99 3.74 -7.21 5.27
N VAL A 100 4.76 -8.01 5.62
CA VAL A 100 4.79 -8.78 6.87
C VAL A 100 5.39 -7.89 7.97
N GLY A 101 4.82 -7.94 9.17
CA GLY A 101 5.37 -7.37 10.40
C GLY A 101 5.78 -8.46 11.40
N ASN A 102 6.26 -8.04 12.56
CA ASN A 102 6.74 -8.98 13.59
C ASN A 102 5.59 -9.72 14.30
N HIS A 103 4.41 -9.10 14.41
CA HIS A 103 3.26 -9.76 15.05
C HIS A 103 2.73 -10.97 14.27
N GLU A 104 3.08 -11.11 13.00
CA GLU A 104 2.80 -12.32 12.23
C GLU A 104 3.57 -13.56 12.73
N PHE A 105 4.59 -13.38 13.57
CA PHE A 105 5.43 -14.47 14.08
C PHE A 105 5.17 -14.83 15.55
N TYR A 106 4.14 -14.24 16.14
CA TYR A 106 3.97 -14.24 17.59
C TYR A 106 3.27 -15.48 18.12
N ALA A 107 2.57 -16.26 17.30
CA ALA A 107 1.77 -17.40 17.74
C ALA A 107 2.54 -18.36 18.66
N GLY A 108 3.85 -18.54 18.42
CA GLY A 108 4.68 -19.42 19.23
C GLY A 108 4.94 -18.94 20.67
N LYS A 109 4.59 -17.70 21.02
CA LYS A 109 4.64 -17.19 22.39
C LYS A 109 3.39 -17.57 23.20
N TRP A 110 2.32 -18.10 22.58
CA TRP A 110 1.07 -18.49 23.25
C TRP A 110 0.83 -20.00 23.18
N THR A 111 0.35 -20.58 24.28
CA THR A 111 -0.08 -21.97 24.37
C THR A 111 -1.37 -22.21 23.59
N ALA A 112 -1.71 -23.48 23.34
CA ALA A 112 -2.96 -23.86 22.68
C ALA A 112 -4.24 -23.39 23.41
N ASP A 113 -4.18 -23.19 24.74
CA ASP A 113 -5.27 -22.63 25.54
C ASP A 113 -5.24 -21.08 25.62
N GLY A 114 -4.42 -20.42 24.80
CA GLY A 114 -4.39 -18.97 24.63
C GLY A 114 -3.64 -18.21 25.71
N LYS A 115 -2.78 -18.86 26.49
CA LYS A 115 -1.98 -18.21 27.54
C LYS A 115 -0.59 -17.87 27.02
N LEU A 116 -0.10 -16.68 27.36
CA LEU A 116 1.29 -16.32 27.09
C LEU A 116 2.23 -17.26 27.86
N SER A 117 3.11 -17.97 27.15
CA SER A 117 4.13 -18.85 27.74
C SER A 117 5.37 -18.88 26.85
N GLN A 118 6.24 -17.90 27.02
CA GLN A 118 7.51 -17.85 26.29
C GLN A 118 8.51 -18.92 26.75
N SER A 119 8.35 -19.46 27.97
CA SER A 119 9.19 -20.55 28.48
C SER A 119 8.98 -21.87 27.76
N THR A 120 7.84 -22.02 27.08
CA THR A 120 7.48 -23.21 26.29
C THR A 120 7.39 -22.89 24.80
N TRP A 121 7.97 -21.76 24.37
CA TRP A 121 8.17 -21.46 22.95
C TRP A 121 8.71 -22.72 22.24
N PRO A 122 8.23 -23.07 21.02
CA PRO A 122 7.32 -22.30 20.18
C PRO A 122 5.86 -22.71 20.37
N ASN A 123 5.51 -23.36 21.48
CA ASN A 123 4.13 -23.80 21.73
C ASN A 123 3.49 -24.60 20.56
N GLY A 124 4.31 -25.35 19.83
CA GLY A 124 3.85 -26.22 18.75
C GLY A 124 3.66 -25.56 17.38
N VAL A 125 4.10 -24.31 17.16
CA VAL A 125 4.17 -23.71 15.82
C VAL A 125 5.59 -23.77 15.27
N THR A 126 5.72 -23.86 13.95
CA THR A 126 7.01 -23.80 13.23
C THR A 126 7.15 -22.45 12.53
N GLU A 127 8.38 -22.02 12.23
CA GLU A 127 8.64 -20.83 11.42
C GLU A 127 7.94 -20.88 10.05
N GLU A 128 8.01 -22.04 9.38
CA GLU A 128 7.37 -22.27 8.08
C GLU A 128 5.86 -22.00 8.14
N THR A 129 5.18 -22.55 9.15
CA THR A 129 3.75 -22.29 9.39
C THR A 129 3.43 -20.79 9.53
N LEU A 130 4.28 -20.01 10.20
CA LEU A 130 4.07 -18.57 10.38
C LEU A 130 4.16 -17.84 9.04
N PHE A 131 5.21 -18.09 8.26
CA PHE A 131 5.36 -17.53 6.92
C PHE A 131 4.23 -17.96 5.98
N ASN A 132 3.87 -19.25 5.96
CA ASN A 132 2.84 -19.77 5.07
C ASN A 132 1.48 -19.09 5.30
N ARG A 133 1.11 -18.81 6.57
CA ARG A 133 -0.13 -18.09 6.88
C ARG A 133 -0.12 -16.68 6.32
N TYR A 134 0.98 -15.94 6.50
CA TYR A 134 1.13 -14.60 5.92
C TYR A 134 1.10 -14.63 4.38
N LEU A 135 1.85 -15.53 3.75
CA LEU A 135 1.92 -15.66 2.29
C LEU A 135 0.57 -16.05 1.69
N GLN A 136 -0.17 -16.95 2.35
CA GLN A 136 -1.55 -17.29 1.98
C GLN A 136 -2.52 -16.12 2.17
N PHE A 137 -2.35 -15.32 3.23
CA PHE A 137 -3.16 -14.12 3.43
C PHE A 137 -2.92 -13.08 2.34
N SER A 138 -1.66 -12.77 2.08
CA SER A 138 -1.21 -11.72 1.14
C SER A 138 -1.28 -12.15 -0.33
N GLY A 139 -1.41 -13.45 -0.61
CA GLY A 139 -1.39 -14.00 -1.96
C GLY A 139 -0.05 -13.81 -2.65
N GLN A 140 1.05 -13.75 -1.90
CA GLN A 140 2.41 -13.57 -2.43
C GLN A 140 3.22 -14.85 -2.25
N GLU A 141 4.20 -15.07 -3.12
CA GLU A 141 5.13 -16.20 -3.03
C GLU A 141 6.31 -15.91 -2.09
N LYS A 142 6.66 -14.63 -1.94
CA LYS A 142 7.76 -14.15 -1.11
C LYS A 142 7.31 -12.95 -0.27
N VAL A 143 7.97 -12.77 0.88
CA VAL A 143 7.75 -11.61 1.78
C VAL A 143 8.19 -10.29 1.16
N TYR A 144 9.03 -10.34 0.12
CA TYR A 144 9.38 -9.21 -0.72
C TYR A 144 8.90 -9.42 -2.15
N HIS A 145 8.37 -8.37 -2.76
CA HIS A 145 7.79 -8.42 -4.10
C HIS A 145 7.58 -7.01 -4.67
N LYS A 146 7.38 -6.92 -5.99
CA LYS A 146 7.03 -5.66 -6.68
C LYS A 146 5.56 -5.70 -7.10
N LYS A 147 4.85 -4.59 -6.89
CA LYS A 147 3.58 -4.29 -7.56
C LYS A 147 3.75 -3.05 -8.41
N GLU A 148 2.89 -2.89 -9.41
CA GLU A 148 2.84 -1.68 -10.22
C GLU A 148 1.47 -1.04 -10.04
N LEU A 149 1.44 0.26 -9.74
CA LEU A 149 0.22 1.05 -9.66
C LEU A 149 0.36 2.23 -10.61
N ASP A 150 -0.40 2.20 -11.71
CA ASP A 150 -0.38 3.22 -12.75
C ASP A 150 1.04 3.54 -13.24
N GLY A 151 1.88 2.53 -13.49
CA GLY A 151 3.27 2.73 -13.90
C GLY A 151 4.18 3.33 -12.82
N TYR A 152 3.78 3.27 -11.55
CA TYR A 152 4.68 3.48 -10.41
C TYR A 152 5.01 2.13 -9.78
N PRO A 153 6.29 1.77 -9.60
CA PRO A 153 6.67 0.57 -8.87
C PRO A 153 6.50 0.78 -7.36
N LEU A 154 5.87 -0.18 -6.70
CA LEU A 154 5.83 -0.29 -5.25
C LEU A 154 6.61 -1.53 -4.84
N LEU A 155 7.67 -1.33 -4.06
CA LEU A 155 8.53 -2.40 -3.56
C LEU A 155 8.13 -2.73 -2.14
N PHE A 156 7.69 -3.97 -1.94
CA PHE A 156 7.32 -4.53 -0.64
C PHE A 156 8.51 -5.32 -0.14
N LEU A 157 8.90 -5.07 1.11
CA LEU A 157 10.01 -5.74 1.77
C LEU A 157 9.50 -6.39 3.05
N GLY A 158 10.19 -7.44 3.48
CA GLY A 158 9.81 -8.20 4.66
C GLY A 158 10.96 -9.04 5.16
N THR A 159 10.95 -9.38 6.44
CA THR A 159 11.98 -10.26 6.99
C THR A 159 11.83 -11.66 6.43
N GLU A 160 12.94 -12.31 6.07
CA GLU A 160 12.97 -13.67 5.55
C GLU A 160 13.16 -14.73 6.64
N LYS A 161 13.39 -14.30 7.89
CA LYS A 161 13.54 -15.18 9.06
C LYS A 161 12.90 -14.54 10.29
N TYR A 162 12.24 -15.34 11.12
CA TYR A 162 11.94 -14.93 12.47
C TYR A 162 13.11 -15.29 13.38
N MET A 163 13.90 -14.29 13.77
CA MET A 163 15.24 -14.50 14.32
C MET A 163 15.26 -15.35 15.58
N LYS A 164 14.16 -15.42 16.34
CA LYS A 164 14.04 -16.34 17.49
C LYS A 164 14.31 -17.81 17.14
N TYR A 165 13.94 -18.27 15.94
CA TYR A 165 14.21 -19.63 15.45
C TYR A 165 15.70 -19.88 15.14
N HIS A 166 16.48 -18.82 14.93
CA HIS A 166 17.87 -18.88 14.45
C HIS A 166 18.89 -18.47 15.52
N ASP A 167 18.50 -17.58 16.45
CA ASP A 167 19.25 -17.20 17.64
C ASP A 167 18.29 -17.00 18.82
N SER A 168 18.46 -17.82 19.86
CA SER A 168 17.64 -17.79 21.07
C SER A 168 17.67 -16.44 21.83
N LYS A 169 18.64 -15.56 21.56
CA LYS A 169 18.76 -14.23 22.16
C LYS A 169 17.99 -13.15 21.39
N MET A 170 17.63 -13.43 20.15
CA MET A 170 16.91 -12.52 19.26
C MET A 170 15.41 -12.80 19.28
N TRP A 171 14.64 -11.84 18.81
CA TRP A 171 13.20 -11.93 18.60
C TRP A 171 12.82 -11.30 17.27
N ASP A 172 12.62 -9.98 17.29
CA ASP A 172 11.91 -9.25 16.24
C ASP A 172 12.89 -8.48 15.32
N GLU A 173 14.19 -8.75 15.46
CA GLU A 173 15.21 -8.24 14.55
C GLU A 173 14.95 -8.68 13.11
N VAL A 174 15.14 -7.76 12.17
CA VAL A 174 14.91 -8.01 10.76
C VAL A 174 16.12 -8.71 10.15
N TYR A 175 15.88 -9.86 9.54
CA TYR A 175 16.82 -10.50 8.63
C TYR A 175 16.45 -10.24 7.16
N MET A 176 17.41 -9.73 6.39
CA MET A 176 17.37 -9.60 4.93
C MET A 176 18.56 -10.33 4.33
N SER A 177 18.30 -11.21 3.38
CA SER A 177 19.30 -11.96 2.63
C SER A 177 19.99 -11.07 1.60
N ASP A 178 21.18 -11.51 1.16
CA ASP A 178 21.86 -10.89 0.01
C ASP A 178 21.00 -10.95 -1.27
N GLU A 179 20.13 -11.97 -1.40
CA GLU A 179 19.18 -12.08 -2.51
C GLU A 179 18.15 -10.95 -2.47
N GLN A 180 17.50 -10.71 -1.31
CA GLN A 180 16.53 -9.63 -1.16
C GLN A 180 17.20 -8.25 -1.34
N LEU A 181 18.38 -8.03 -0.76
CA LEU A 181 19.11 -6.77 -0.92
C LEU A 181 19.58 -6.55 -2.36
N GLY A 182 20.05 -7.60 -3.04
CA GLY A 182 20.39 -7.57 -4.46
C GLY A 182 19.19 -7.27 -5.33
N TRP A 183 18.05 -7.90 -5.05
CA TRP A 183 16.77 -7.63 -5.72
C TRP A 183 16.30 -6.19 -5.51
N LEU A 184 16.39 -5.66 -4.29
CA LEU A 184 16.05 -4.27 -3.99
C LEU A 184 16.94 -3.31 -4.78
N LYS A 185 18.26 -3.53 -4.77
CA LYS A 185 19.21 -2.72 -5.51
C LYS A 185 18.89 -2.69 -7.01
N GLN A 186 18.64 -3.86 -7.62
CA GLN A 186 18.29 -3.94 -9.04
C GLN A 186 17.03 -3.14 -9.38
N ASN A 187 15.99 -3.21 -8.55
CA ASN A 187 14.77 -2.43 -8.78
C ASN A 187 15.02 -0.93 -8.59
N LEU A 188 15.81 -0.52 -7.59
CA LEU A 188 16.15 0.89 -7.42
C LEU A 188 16.95 1.45 -8.62
N GLU A 189 17.88 0.67 -9.17
CA GLU A 189 18.65 1.02 -10.38
C GLU A 189 17.78 1.10 -11.64
N GLU A 190 16.73 0.28 -11.76
CA GLU A 190 15.78 0.31 -12.89
C GLU A 190 14.97 1.63 -12.97
N TYR A 191 14.70 2.27 -11.82
CA TYR A 191 13.83 3.45 -11.71
C TYR A 191 14.56 4.73 -11.26
N SER A 192 15.89 4.74 -11.25
CA SER A 192 16.71 5.94 -10.96
C SER A 192 17.01 6.80 -12.18
#